data_AF-J9GIL9-F1
#
_entry.id   AF-J9GIL9-F1
#
_cell.length_a   1.000
_cell.length_b   1.000
_cell.length_c   1.000
_cell.angle_alpha   90.00
_cell.angle_beta   90.00
_cell.angle_gamma   90.00
#
_symmetry.space_group_name_H-M   'P 1'
#
loop_
_entity.id
_entity.type
_entity.pdbx_description
1 polymer ?
#
loop_
_entity_poly.entity_id
_entity_poly.type
_entity_poly.pdbx_seq_one_letter_code
_entity_poly.pdbx_strand_id
1 'polypeptide(L)'
;MNLVERIPPYSKKILAGLEAAGFEAYLVGGAVRDLLLNLTPGDYDITTNARPEQVLELCRKLNWFTVKNLGNNFGCVVIVLDGVPTEVTTFRGESYGTADAHRPEKIWYCQKLEEDLSRRDFTVNAMAMDLRGKVYDFFGGKEDLQNKILRTVGNAAKRYQEDGLRMFRACRFVAQLGFTYVQENDVLPAFGMKGTPYYLPQNYKMPLERCNALSLERVRQELDKLLLSPFAGHGLMLL
;
A
#
# COMPACT_ATOMS: atom_id res chain seq x y z
N MET A 1 -4.94 16.84 -16.70
CA MET A 1 -3.87 17.29 -15.78
C MET A 1 -2.68 16.37 -15.95
N ASN A 2 -1.46 16.89 -16.00
CA ASN A 2 -0.28 16.08 -16.27
C ASN A 2 0.24 15.44 -14.97
N LEU A 3 -0.08 14.17 -14.72
CA LEU A 3 0.37 13.44 -13.53
C LEU A 3 1.91 13.42 -13.42
N VAL A 4 2.61 13.40 -14.56
CA VAL A 4 4.08 13.35 -14.62
C VAL A 4 4.71 14.61 -14.03
N GLU A 5 4.09 15.77 -14.18
CA GLU A 5 4.61 17.04 -13.62
C GLU A 5 4.60 17.03 -12.09
N ARG A 6 3.67 16.28 -11.48
CA ARG A 6 3.52 16.17 -10.03
C ARG A 6 4.50 15.18 -9.39
N ILE A 7 5.20 14.37 -10.19
CA ILE A 7 6.24 13.47 -9.66
C ILE A 7 7.48 14.32 -9.30
N PRO A 8 7.99 14.22 -8.05
CA PRO A 8 9.16 14.97 -7.63
C PRO A 8 10.41 14.63 -8.45
N PRO A 9 11.34 15.59 -8.62
CA PRO A 9 12.60 15.35 -9.36
C PRO A 9 13.41 14.17 -8.84
N TYR A 10 13.48 13.97 -7.52
CA TYR A 10 14.23 12.84 -6.93
C TYR A 10 13.62 11.49 -7.31
N SER A 11 12.29 11.33 -7.24
CA SER A 11 11.60 10.11 -7.69
C SER A 11 11.78 9.88 -9.19
N LYS A 12 11.68 10.95 -10.00
CA LYS A 12 11.93 10.85 -11.44
C LYS A 12 13.34 10.33 -11.74
N LYS A 13 14.33 10.85 -11.00
CA LYS A 13 15.73 10.46 -11.16
C LYS A 13 15.96 8.99 -10.80
N ILE A 14 15.34 8.49 -9.73
CA ILE A 14 15.43 7.07 -9.34
C ILE A 14 14.79 6.17 -10.41
N LEU A 15 13.55 6.47 -10.82
CA LEU A 15 12.85 5.71 -11.84
C LEU A 15 13.65 5.68 -13.15
N ALA A 16 14.19 6.83 -13.58
CA ALA A 16 14.93 6.94 -14.82
C ALA A 16 16.28 6.19 -14.74
N GLY A 17 16.94 6.21 -13.59
CA GLY A 17 18.17 5.45 -13.38
C GLY A 17 17.95 3.94 -13.43
N LEU A 18 16.85 3.45 -12.85
CA LEU A 18 16.48 2.04 -12.91
C LEU A 18 16.16 1.60 -14.35
N GLU A 19 15.37 2.39 -15.08
CA GLU A 19 15.04 2.09 -16.47
C GLU A 19 16.25 2.17 -17.41
N ALA A 20 17.14 3.14 -17.23
CA ALA A 20 18.39 3.24 -17.99
C ALA A 20 19.31 2.04 -17.75
N ALA A 21 19.19 1.38 -16.59
CA ALA A 21 19.89 0.14 -16.27
C ALA A 21 19.16 -1.13 -16.78
N GLY A 22 18.04 -0.98 -17.50
CA GLY A 22 17.27 -2.06 -18.10
C GLY A 22 16.22 -2.69 -17.18
N PHE A 23 15.90 -2.07 -16.06
CA PHE A 23 14.88 -2.55 -15.12
C PHE A 23 13.53 -1.87 -15.33
N GLU A 24 12.47 -2.55 -14.93
CA GLU A 24 11.16 -1.93 -14.79
C GLU A 24 11.11 -1.14 -13.49
N ALA A 25 10.52 0.05 -13.48
CA ALA A 25 10.38 0.85 -12.27
C ALA A 25 9.08 1.67 -12.31
N TYR A 26 8.35 1.66 -11.19
CA TYR A 26 7.04 2.30 -11.09
C TYR A 26 6.88 2.99 -9.74
N LEU A 27 6.19 4.13 -9.71
CA LEU A 27 5.56 4.61 -8.47
C LEU A 27 4.44 3.64 -8.10
N VAL A 28 4.20 3.45 -6.81
CA VAL A 28 3.20 2.46 -6.35
C VAL A 28 2.47 2.91 -5.09
N GLY A 29 1.33 2.29 -4.81
CA GLY A 29 0.67 2.43 -3.51
C GLY A 29 -0.03 3.77 -3.32
N GLY A 30 0.11 4.33 -2.11
CA GLY A 30 -0.56 5.57 -1.70
C GLY A 30 -0.22 6.75 -2.61
N ALA A 31 1.01 6.81 -3.13
CA ALA A 31 1.44 7.85 -4.05
C ALA A 31 0.58 7.90 -5.33
N VAL A 32 0.31 6.75 -5.94
CA VAL A 32 -0.51 6.67 -7.16
C VAL A 32 -1.96 7.05 -6.86
N ARG A 33 -2.51 6.55 -5.74
CA ARG A 33 -3.86 6.89 -5.27
C ARG A 33 -4.02 8.39 -5.07
N ASP A 34 -3.10 9.00 -4.33
CA ASP A 34 -3.18 10.42 -3.95
C ASP A 34 -3.01 11.32 -5.17
N LEU A 35 -2.09 10.97 -6.08
CA LEU A 35 -1.95 11.67 -7.36
C LEU A 35 -3.25 11.65 -8.19
N LEU A 36 -3.93 10.49 -8.24
CA LEU A 36 -5.21 10.34 -8.95
C LEU A 36 -6.36 11.09 -8.26
N LEU A 37 -6.34 11.23 -6.93
CA LEU A 37 -7.28 12.06 -6.16
C LEU A 37 -6.94 13.57 -6.21
N ASN A 38 -5.92 13.97 -6.97
CA ASN A 38 -5.39 15.33 -6.98
C ASN A 38 -4.89 15.82 -5.60
N LEU A 39 -4.48 14.91 -4.74
CA LEU A 39 -3.84 15.16 -3.45
C LEU A 39 -2.32 15.08 -3.60
N THR A 40 -1.58 15.67 -2.67
CA THR A 40 -0.11 15.56 -2.62
C THR A 40 0.27 14.33 -1.79
N PRO A 41 0.91 13.31 -2.37
CA PRO A 41 1.45 12.17 -1.62
C PRO A 41 2.40 12.60 -0.49
N GLY A 42 2.31 11.92 0.65
CA GLY A 42 3.29 12.07 1.74
C GLY A 42 4.62 11.37 1.46
N ASP A 43 4.55 10.26 0.73
CA ASP A 43 5.66 9.43 0.30
C ASP A 43 5.51 9.06 -1.18
N TYR A 44 6.62 8.74 -1.84
CA TYR A 44 6.67 8.36 -3.26
C TYR A 44 7.43 7.05 -3.41
N ASP A 45 6.85 5.98 -2.88
CA ASP A 45 7.43 4.64 -2.95
C ASP A 45 7.57 4.16 -4.39
N ILE A 46 8.70 3.50 -4.67
CA ILE A 46 9.04 2.95 -5.97
C ILE A 46 9.10 1.43 -5.86
N THR A 47 8.63 0.74 -6.89
CA THR A 47 8.79 -0.70 -7.03
C THR A 47 9.47 -1.06 -8.35
N THR A 48 10.25 -2.13 -8.37
CA THR A 48 11.08 -2.52 -9.52
C THR A 48 11.26 -4.03 -9.62
N ASN A 49 11.53 -4.57 -10.80
CA ASN A 49 11.98 -5.96 -10.95
C ASN A 49 13.47 -6.16 -10.59
N ALA A 50 14.22 -5.09 -10.36
CA ALA A 50 15.61 -5.16 -9.90
C ALA A 50 15.70 -5.74 -8.48
N ARG A 51 16.58 -6.71 -8.26
CA ARG A 51 16.87 -7.25 -6.93
C ARG A 51 17.59 -6.22 -6.06
N PRO A 52 17.53 -6.32 -4.71
CA PRO A 52 18.16 -5.34 -3.84
C PRO A 52 19.66 -5.15 -4.11
N GLU A 53 20.38 -6.23 -4.43
CA GLU A 53 21.81 -6.17 -4.75
C GLU A 53 22.07 -5.41 -6.06
N GLN A 54 21.15 -5.50 -7.03
CA GLN A 54 21.23 -4.77 -8.30
C GLN A 54 20.90 -3.29 -8.11
N VAL A 55 19.91 -2.97 -7.27
CA VAL A 55 19.60 -1.58 -6.87
C VAL A 55 20.79 -0.95 -6.14
N LEU A 56 21.39 -1.66 -5.19
CA LEU A 56 22.58 -1.20 -4.47
C LEU A 56 23.77 -0.98 -5.41
N GLU A 57 23.99 -1.89 -6.36
CA GLU A 57 25.05 -1.74 -7.38
C GLU A 57 24.80 -0.53 -8.30
N LEU A 58 23.56 -0.30 -8.72
CA LEU A 58 23.18 0.88 -9.47
C LEU A 58 23.47 2.16 -8.68
N CYS A 59 23.08 2.20 -7.40
CA CYS A 59 23.35 3.34 -6.53
C CYS A 59 24.86 3.60 -6.39
N ARG A 60 25.69 2.55 -6.27
CA ARG A 60 27.16 2.70 -6.27
C ARG A 60 27.67 3.33 -7.57
N LYS A 61 27.22 2.83 -8.73
CA LYS A 61 27.62 3.36 -10.05
C LYS A 61 27.21 4.82 -10.25
N LEU A 62 26.05 5.21 -9.74
CA LEU A 62 25.51 6.56 -9.87
C LEU A 62 25.92 7.50 -8.71
N ASN A 63 26.75 7.04 -7.78
CA ASN A 63 27.14 7.76 -6.56
C ASN A 63 25.94 8.25 -5.73
N TRP A 64 24.90 7.43 -5.62
CA TRP A 64 23.73 7.70 -4.78
C TRP A 64 23.91 7.14 -3.38
N PHE A 65 23.48 7.90 -2.37
CA PHE A 65 23.52 7.44 -0.99
C PHE A 65 22.36 6.47 -0.73
N THR A 66 22.65 5.41 0.03
CA THR A 66 21.66 4.44 0.50
C THR A 66 21.79 4.27 2.00
N VAL A 67 20.67 4.17 2.71
CA VAL A 67 20.67 3.89 4.15
C VAL A 67 21.15 2.45 4.38
N LYS A 68 22.22 2.28 5.17
CA LYS A 68 22.74 0.95 5.56
C LYS A 68 21.98 0.42 6.79
N ASN A 69 21.84 -0.91 6.89
CA ASN A 69 21.36 -1.62 8.09
C ASN A 69 19.92 -1.35 8.55
N LEU A 70 18.96 -1.25 7.63
CA LEU A 70 17.56 -1.51 7.96
C LEU A 70 17.41 -3.05 8.00
N GLY A 71 17.25 -3.64 9.18
CA GLY A 71 17.34 -5.10 9.38
C GLY A 71 16.46 -5.94 8.44
N ASN A 72 16.95 -7.12 8.04
CA ASN A 72 16.26 -8.09 7.18
C ASN A 72 15.49 -7.45 6.01
N ASN A 73 16.19 -6.69 5.16
CA ASN A 73 15.57 -6.02 4.01
C ASN A 73 14.78 -7.01 3.15
N PHE A 74 13.46 -7.03 3.35
CA PHE A 74 12.46 -7.84 2.69
C PHE A 74 12.29 -7.42 1.21
N GLY A 75 13.38 -7.20 0.49
CA GLY A 75 13.38 -6.66 -0.86
C GLY A 75 13.38 -5.14 -0.97
N CYS A 76 13.55 -4.38 0.12
CA CYS A 76 13.53 -2.90 0.10
C CYS A 76 14.94 -2.30 0.23
N VAL A 77 15.24 -1.27 -0.56
CA VAL A 77 16.42 -0.42 -0.48
C VAL A 77 15.96 1.03 -0.33
N VAL A 78 16.47 1.74 0.67
CA VAL A 78 16.17 3.17 0.85
C VAL A 78 17.27 4.00 0.20
N ILE A 79 16.93 4.70 -0.89
CA ILE A 79 17.80 5.63 -1.61
C ILE A 79 17.54 7.03 -1.10
N VAL A 80 18.59 7.80 -0.79
CA VAL A 80 18.46 9.20 -0.38
C VAL A 80 19.01 10.08 -1.50
N LEU A 81 18.12 10.90 -2.08
CA LEU A 81 18.48 11.94 -3.03
C LEU A 81 17.91 13.26 -2.54
N ASP A 82 18.70 14.34 -2.64
CA ASP A 82 18.32 15.68 -2.21
C ASP A 82 17.80 15.75 -0.75
N GLY A 83 18.34 14.88 0.11
CA GLY A 83 17.94 14.76 1.52
C GLY A 83 16.64 14.00 1.77
N VAL A 84 15.98 13.49 0.72
CA VAL A 84 14.71 12.78 0.82
C VAL A 84 14.93 11.26 0.72
N PRO A 85 14.59 10.49 1.77
CA PRO A 85 14.61 9.02 1.70
C PRO A 85 13.44 8.53 0.84
N THR A 86 13.73 7.62 -0.08
CA THR A 86 12.73 6.98 -0.96
C THR A 86 12.89 5.47 -0.88
N GLU A 87 11.80 4.76 -0.57
CA GLU A 87 11.79 3.30 -0.57
C GLU A 87 11.72 2.76 -2.00
N VAL A 88 12.65 1.88 -2.34
CA VAL A 88 12.69 1.14 -3.61
C VAL A 88 12.56 -0.34 -3.30
N THR A 89 11.41 -0.94 -3.60
CA THR A 89 11.10 -2.33 -3.26
C THR A 89 11.05 -3.22 -4.49
N THR A 90 11.86 -4.27 -4.50
CA THR A 90 11.81 -5.33 -5.51
C THR A 90 10.43 -6.00 -5.53
N PHE A 91 9.91 -6.31 -6.72
CA PHE A 91 8.71 -7.13 -6.87
C PHE A 91 8.85 -8.40 -6.06
N ARG A 92 7.87 -8.65 -5.19
CA ARG A 92 7.92 -9.82 -4.33
C ARG A 92 6.56 -10.45 -4.15
N GLY A 93 6.57 -11.75 -4.00
CA GLY A 93 5.48 -12.52 -3.43
C GLY A 93 5.78 -12.83 -1.97
N GLU A 94 4.74 -13.07 -1.20
CA GLU A 94 4.86 -13.40 0.21
C GLU A 94 3.82 -14.45 0.60
N SER A 95 4.19 -15.36 1.51
CA SER A 95 3.28 -16.33 2.10
C SER A 95 3.38 -16.30 3.62
N TYR A 96 2.24 -16.36 4.29
CA TYR A 96 2.17 -16.28 5.75
C TYR A 96 1.89 -17.65 6.34
N GLY A 97 2.73 -18.04 7.31
CA GLY A 97 2.57 -19.27 8.09
C GLY A 97 1.69 -19.07 9.32
N THR A 98 1.65 -20.07 10.19
CA THR A 98 0.91 -20.02 11.46
C THR A 98 1.75 -19.52 12.64
N ALA A 99 3.07 -19.49 12.52
CA ALA A 99 4.00 -19.20 13.61
C ALA A 99 4.15 -17.69 13.94
N ASP A 100 4.20 -16.83 12.92
CA ASP A 100 4.26 -15.38 13.08
C ASP A 100 3.20 -14.75 12.16
N ALA A 101 2.21 -14.08 12.75
CA ALA A 101 1.11 -13.44 12.02
C ALA A 101 1.53 -12.13 11.32
N HIS A 102 2.75 -11.65 11.54
CA HIS A 102 3.19 -10.32 11.11
C HIS A 102 4.22 -10.36 10.01
N ARG A 103 4.98 -11.45 9.98
CA ARG A 103 6.09 -11.62 9.07
C ARG A 103 5.73 -12.77 8.14
N PRO A 104 5.82 -12.53 6.82
CA PRO A 104 5.68 -13.64 5.91
C PRO A 104 6.74 -14.69 6.23
N GLU A 105 6.30 -15.95 6.27
CA GLU A 105 7.18 -17.10 6.49
C GLU A 105 8.15 -17.25 5.32
N LYS A 106 7.70 -16.90 4.11
CA LYS A 106 8.52 -16.90 2.90
C LYS A 106 8.27 -15.65 2.09
N ILE A 107 9.35 -15.09 1.56
CA ILE A 107 9.35 -14.07 0.53
C ILE A 107 10.16 -14.59 -0.64
N TRP A 108 9.68 -14.32 -1.86
CA TRP A 108 10.42 -14.57 -3.09
C TRP A 108 10.30 -13.37 -4.02
N TYR A 109 11.26 -13.19 -4.90
CA TYR A 109 11.22 -12.11 -5.89
C TYR A 109 10.45 -12.55 -7.13
N CYS A 110 9.50 -11.73 -7.53
CA CYS A 110 8.65 -11.92 -8.71
C CYS A 110 9.26 -11.21 -9.92
N GLN A 111 8.87 -11.63 -11.12
CA GLN A 111 9.28 -10.94 -12.35
C GLN A 111 8.22 -9.96 -12.85
N LYS A 112 6.95 -10.19 -12.50
CA LYS A 112 5.82 -9.39 -13.00
C LYS A 112 5.33 -8.42 -11.94
N LEU A 113 5.03 -7.20 -12.36
CA LEU A 113 4.41 -6.17 -11.54
C LEU A 113 3.06 -6.62 -10.95
N GLU A 114 2.23 -7.31 -11.74
CA GLU A 114 0.92 -7.82 -11.31
C GLU A 114 1.02 -8.71 -10.07
N GLU A 115 2.06 -9.53 -9.98
CA GLU A 115 2.29 -10.42 -8.83
C GLU A 115 2.60 -9.61 -7.55
N ASP A 116 3.40 -8.54 -7.62
CA ASP A 116 3.64 -7.64 -6.48
C ASP A 116 2.36 -6.90 -6.06
N LEU A 117 1.59 -6.40 -7.03
CA LEU A 117 0.35 -5.68 -6.74
C LEU A 117 -0.72 -6.61 -6.14
N SER A 118 -0.73 -7.89 -6.55
CA SER A 118 -1.68 -8.89 -6.07
C SER A 118 -1.58 -9.18 -4.58
N ARG A 119 -0.45 -8.91 -3.92
CA ARG A 119 -0.27 -9.14 -2.48
C ARG A 119 -0.61 -7.92 -1.61
N ARG A 120 -0.99 -6.80 -2.21
CA ARG A 120 -1.28 -5.55 -1.48
C ARG A 120 -2.63 -5.63 -0.76
N ASP A 121 -2.82 -4.70 0.17
CA ASP A 121 -3.99 -4.68 1.04
C ASP A 121 -5.29 -4.34 0.29
N PHE A 122 -5.34 -3.19 -0.37
CA PHE A 122 -6.53 -2.64 -1.00
C PHE A 122 -6.33 -2.32 -2.48
N THR A 123 -7.37 -2.46 -3.28
CA THR A 123 -7.38 -2.20 -4.74
C THR A 123 -6.85 -0.81 -5.07
N VAL A 124 -7.30 0.20 -4.33
CA VAL A 124 -6.86 1.60 -4.46
C VAL A 124 -5.39 1.84 -4.11
N ASN A 125 -4.74 0.91 -3.40
CA ASN A 125 -3.30 0.93 -3.12
C ASN A 125 -2.53 -0.10 -3.96
N ALA A 126 -3.21 -0.84 -4.84
CA ALA A 126 -2.65 -1.88 -5.71
C ALA A 126 -2.55 -1.40 -7.17
N MET A 127 -2.23 -0.12 -7.34
CA MET A 127 -1.96 0.50 -8.63
C MET A 127 -0.49 0.93 -8.70
N ALA A 128 0.03 0.99 -9.93
CA ALA A 128 1.37 1.47 -10.22
C ALA A 128 1.34 2.51 -11.35
N MET A 129 2.30 3.43 -11.39
CA MET A 129 2.42 4.44 -12.43
C MET A 129 3.85 4.54 -12.93
N ASP A 130 4.04 4.50 -14.26
CA ASP A 130 5.36 4.70 -14.86
C ASP A 130 5.71 6.19 -15.03
N LEU A 131 6.96 6.44 -15.44
CA LEU A 131 7.47 7.79 -15.71
C LEU A 131 6.77 8.54 -16.83
N ARG A 132 6.00 7.86 -17.69
CA ARG A 132 5.18 8.48 -18.75
C ARG A 132 3.78 8.84 -18.24
N GLY A 133 3.46 8.51 -16.99
CA GLY A 133 2.15 8.76 -16.39
C GLY A 133 1.11 7.70 -16.73
N LYS A 134 1.51 6.56 -17.32
CA LYS A 134 0.59 5.44 -17.55
C LYS A 134 0.39 4.70 -16.24
N VAL A 135 -0.88 4.55 -15.86
CA VAL A 135 -1.29 3.85 -14.64
C VAL A 135 -1.70 2.42 -14.97
N TYR A 136 -1.01 1.47 -14.34
CA TYR A 136 -1.25 0.04 -14.35
C TYR A 136 -2.18 -0.31 -13.19
N ASP A 137 -3.32 -0.91 -13.51
CA ASP A 137 -4.35 -1.31 -12.56
C ASP A 137 -4.93 -2.65 -13.00
N PHE A 138 -4.59 -3.71 -12.26
CA PHE A 138 -5.00 -5.09 -12.54
C PHE A 138 -6.19 -5.52 -11.66
N PHE A 139 -6.57 -4.71 -10.67
CA PHE A 139 -7.49 -5.11 -9.59
C PHE A 139 -8.67 -4.14 -9.42
N GLY A 140 -8.91 -3.24 -10.36
CA GLY A 140 -10.05 -2.31 -10.34
C GLY A 140 -9.87 -1.12 -9.39
N GLY A 141 -8.63 -0.79 -9.03
CA GLY A 141 -8.33 0.31 -8.11
C GLY A 141 -8.83 1.67 -8.59
N LYS A 142 -8.83 1.94 -9.90
CA LYS A 142 -9.36 3.20 -10.46
C LYS A 142 -10.85 3.34 -10.29
N GLU A 143 -11.59 2.25 -10.52
CA GLU A 143 -13.05 2.25 -10.37
C GLU A 143 -13.44 2.40 -8.90
N ASP A 144 -12.81 1.64 -8.01
CA ASP A 144 -13.04 1.79 -6.56
C ASP A 144 -12.65 3.21 -6.08
N LEU A 145 -11.59 3.81 -6.64
CA LEU A 145 -11.21 5.19 -6.32
C LEU A 145 -12.27 6.21 -6.75
N GLN A 146 -12.83 6.06 -7.96
CA GLN A 146 -13.90 6.91 -8.48
C GLN A 146 -15.19 6.78 -7.64
N ASN A 147 -15.50 5.55 -7.23
CA ASN A 147 -16.68 5.24 -6.42
C ASN A 147 -16.49 5.48 -4.92
N LYS A 148 -15.30 5.92 -4.49
CA LYS A 148 -14.92 6.10 -3.08
C LYS A 148 -15.13 4.82 -2.26
N ILE A 149 -14.71 3.69 -2.82
CA ILE A 149 -14.79 2.36 -2.23
C ILE A 149 -13.41 1.95 -1.73
N LEU A 150 -13.36 1.40 -0.51
CA LEU A 150 -12.19 0.69 0.00
C LEU A 150 -12.47 -0.82 -0.05
N ARG A 151 -11.84 -1.51 -1.00
CA ARG A 151 -11.97 -2.96 -1.22
C ARG A 151 -10.63 -3.65 -1.08
N THR A 152 -10.58 -4.87 -0.52
CA THR A 152 -9.33 -5.63 -0.48
C THR A 152 -8.96 -6.15 -1.87
N VAL A 153 -7.66 -6.33 -2.15
CA VAL A 153 -7.25 -7.06 -3.35
C VAL A 153 -7.62 -8.54 -3.19
N GLY A 154 -8.44 -9.08 -4.09
CA GLY A 154 -8.89 -10.46 -4.05
C GLY A 154 -9.84 -10.72 -2.88
N ASN A 155 -9.69 -11.87 -2.21
CA ASN A 155 -10.58 -12.28 -1.13
C ASN A 155 -10.19 -11.64 0.22
N ALA A 156 -11.11 -10.90 0.84
CA ALA A 156 -10.89 -10.21 2.12
C ALA A 156 -10.51 -11.15 3.26
N ALA A 157 -11.21 -12.28 3.43
CA ALA A 157 -10.93 -13.23 4.51
C ALA A 157 -9.50 -13.77 4.42
N LYS A 158 -9.06 -14.16 3.22
CA LYS A 158 -7.68 -14.58 2.96
C LYS A 158 -6.70 -13.44 3.22
N ARG A 159 -7.03 -12.22 2.77
CA ARG A 159 -6.17 -11.03 2.93
C ARG A 159 -5.87 -10.69 4.39
N TYR A 160 -6.86 -10.87 5.26
CA TYR A 160 -6.75 -10.66 6.70
C TYR A 160 -6.12 -11.82 7.45
N GLN A 161 -6.25 -13.05 6.93
CA GLN A 161 -5.51 -14.20 7.45
C GLN A 161 -4.01 -14.13 7.17
N GLU A 162 -3.61 -13.47 6.08
CA GLU A 162 -2.21 -13.16 5.75
C GLU A 162 -1.61 -12.18 6.78
N ASP A 163 -2.20 -10.99 6.94
CA ASP A 163 -1.76 -10.00 7.91
C ASP A 163 -2.96 -9.35 8.60
N GLY A 164 -3.14 -9.66 9.89
CA GLY A 164 -4.25 -9.14 10.69
C GLY A 164 -4.22 -7.61 10.85
N LEU A 165 -3.05 -6.97 10.70
CA LEU A 165 -2.96 -5.51 10.79
C LEU A 165 -3.71 -4.82 9.65
N ARG A 166 -3.95 -5.52 8.53
CA ARG A 166 -4.73 -4.98 7.40
C ARG A 166 -6.17 -4.62 7.80
N MET A 167 -6.72 -5.24 8.84
CA MET A 167 -8.03 -4.85 9.41
C MET A 167 -7.97 -3.43 10.00
N PHE A 168 -6.99 -3.17 10.88
CA PHE A 168 -6.78 -1.84 11.46
C PHE A 168 -6.43 -0.80 10.38
N ARG A 169 -5.66 -1.20 9.36
CA ARG A 169 -5.41 -0.34 8.19
C ARG A 169 -6.69 -0.02 7.41
N ALA A 170 -7.64 -0.95 7.30
CA ALA A 170 -8.93 -0.69 6.67
C ALA A 170 -9.67 0.42 7.41
N CYS A 171 -9.79 0.30 8.74
CA CYS A 171 -10.40 1.31 9.60
C CYS A 171 -9.69 2.66 9.47
N ARG A 172 -8.35 2.67 9.48
CA ARG A 172 -7.55 3.90 9.26
C ARG A 172 -7.81 4.51 7.89
N PHE A 173 -7.82 3.73 6.80
CA PHE A 173 -8.02 4.28 5.46
C PHE A 173 -9.44 4.80 5.24
N VAL A 174 -10.46 4.15 5.83
CA VAL A 174 -11.82 4.71 5.89
C VAL A 174 -11.81 6.05 6.60
N ALA A 175 -11.12 6.17 7.74
CA ALA A 175 -11.01 7.43 8.46
C ALA A 175 -10.22 8.52 7.70
N GLN A 176 -9.21 8.14 6.91
CA GLN A 176 -8.40 9.08 6.15
C GLN A 176 -9.08 9.57 4.88
N LEU A 177 -9.69 8.65 4.13
CA LEU A 177 -10.20 8.93 2.79
C LEU A 177 -11.70 9.24 2.78
N GLY A 178 -12.43 8.86 3.84
CA GLY A 178 -13.89 8.95 3.88
C GLY A 178 -14.57 7.98 2.91
N PHE A 179 -13.89 6.88 2.57
CA PHE A 179 -14.39 5.86 1.63
C PHE A 179 -15.33 4.90 2.34
N THR A 180 -16.26 4.31 1.59
CA THR A 180 -17.10 3.22 2.09
C THR A 180 -16.34 1.91 1.96
N TYR A 181 -16.23 1.16 3.05
CA TYR A 181 -15.62 -0.16 3.02
C TYR A 181 -16.62 -1.18 2.46
N VAL A 182 -16.24 -1.88 1.38
CA VAL A 182 -17.12 -2.84 0.67
C VAL A 182 -16.32 -4.09 0.35
N GLN A 183 -16.89 -5.27 0.61
CA GLN A 183 -16.38 -6.56 0.17
C GLN A 183 -17.48 -7.31 -0.60
N GLU A 184 -17.10 -8.16 -1.55
CA GLU A 184 -18.06 -8.88 -2.40
C GLU A 184 -18.83 -9.98 -1.65
N ASN A 185 -18.22 -10.54 -0.60
CA ASN A 185 -18.77 -11.64 0.19
C ASN A 185 -18.99 -11.19 1.63
N ASP A 186 -19.96 -11.81 2.31
CA ASP A 186 -20.27 -11.58 3.74
C ASP A 186 -20.69 -10.14 4.07
N VAL A 187 -21.35 -9.47 3.12
CA VAL A 187 -22.01 -8.18 3.36
C VAL A 187 -23.16 -8.40 4.34
N LEU A 188 -22.98 -7.92 5.56
CA LEU A 188 -24.00 -7.87 6.58
C LEU A 188 -24.95 -6.68 6.32
N PRO A 189 -26.19 -6.73 6.85
CA PRO A 189 -27.10 -5.59 6.82
C PRO A 189 -26.45 -4.33 7.37
N ALA A 190 -27.01 -3.19 6.97
CA ALA A 190 -26.60 -1.89 7.48
C ALA A 190 -26.64 -1.84 9.02
N PHE A 191 -25.72 -1.06 9.60
CA PHE A 191 -25.61 -0.87 11.04
C PHE A 191 -25.69 0.61 11.40
N GLY A 192 -26.19 0.91 12.60
CA GLY A 192 -26.46 2.27 13.05
C GLY A 192 -27.74 2.88 12.45
N MET A 193 -28.02 4.13 12.80
CA MET A 193 -29.24 4.83 12.41
C MET A 193 -29.06 5.64 11.12
N LYS A 194 -29.88 5.35 10.09
CA LYS A 194 -29.84 6.07 8.81
C LYS A 194 -29.96 7.58 9.00
N GLY A 195 -29.10 8.34 8.33
CA GLY A 195 -29.04 9.81 8.43
C GLY A 195 -28.15 10.33 9.56
N THR A 196 -27.52 9.45 10.33
CA THR A 196 -26.48 9.83 11.30
C THR A 196 -25.08 9.60 10.71
N PRO A 197 -24.04 10.29 11.22
CA PRO A 197 -22.64 10.00 10.87
C PRO A 197 -22.18 8.57 11.25
N TYR A 198 -23.00 7.85 12.01
CA TYR A 198 -22.74 6.50 12.52
C TYR A 198 -23.46 5.42 11.71
N TYR A 199 -24.02 5.77 10.55
CA TYR A 199 -24.68 4.81 9.68
C TYR A 199 -23.67 4.15 8.74
N LEU A 200 -23.54 2.83 8.85
CA LEU A 200 -22.81 2.02 7.89
C LEU A 200 -23.82 1.36 6.95
N PRO A 201 -23.82 1.69 5.65
CA PRO A 201 -24.81 1.16 4.70
C PRO A 201 -24.61 -0.33 4.44
N GLN A 202 -23.38 -0.83 4.64
CA GLN A 202 -22.98 -2.22 4.48
C GLN A 202 -21.88 -2.52 5.50
N ASN A 203 -21.94 -3.71 6.09
CA ASN A 203 -20.97 -4.17 7.06
C ASN A 203 -20.30 -5.47 6.59
N TYR A 204 -19.17 -5.79 7.20
CA TYR A 204 -18.45 -7.02 6.95
C TYR A 204 -17.93 -7.57 8.27
N LYS A 205 -18.09 -8.87 8.52
CA LYS A 205 -17.52 -9.50 9.72
C LYS A 205 -16.05 -9.80 9.47
N MET A 206 -15.16 -8.97 10.02
CA MET A 206 -13.72 -9.21 9.92
C MET A 206 -13.30 -10.47 10.71
N PRO A 207 -12.44 -11.33 10.15
CA PRO A 207 -11.91 -12.51 10.83
C PRO A 207 -10.86 -12.09 11.86
N LEU A 208 -11.18 -12.22 13.15
CA LEU A 208 -10.36 -11.70 14.26
C LEU A 208 -9.29 -12.68 14.75
N GLU A 209 -9.18 -13.88 14.19
CA GLU A 209 -8.31 -14.95 14.70
C GLU A 209 -6.84 -14.54 14.73
N ARG A 210 -6.40 -13.74 13.75
CA ARG A 210 -5.03 -13.22 13.65
C ARG A 210 -4.76 -12.00 14.52
N CYS A 211 -5.78 -11.35 15.09
CA CYS A 211 -5.61 -10.14 15.91
C CYS A 211 -4.84 -10.42 17.20
N ASN A 212 -4.99 -11.59 17.80
CA ASN A 212 -4.36 -11.94 19.09
C ASN A 212 -2.83 -11.96 19.03
N ALA A 213 -2.25 -12.16 17.84
CA ALA A 213 -0.81 -12.14 17.67
C ALA A 213 -0.26 -10.71 17.51
N LEU A 214 -1.11 -9.72 17.17
CA LEU A 214 -0.69 -8.38 16.73
C LEU A 214 0.20 -7.65 17.74
N SER A 215 1.33 -7.12 17.24
CA SER A 215 2.14 -6.15 17.98
C SER A 215 1.29 -4.93 18.36
N LEU A 216 1.14 -4.70 19.66
CA LEU A 216 0.38 -3.56 20.20
C LEU A 216 0.93 -2.21 19.73
N GLU A 217 2.25 -2.11 19.49
CA GLU A 217 2.84 -0.88 18.96
C GLU A 217 2.33 -0.57 17.56
N ARG A 218 2.26 -1.58 16.68
CA ARG A 218 1.75 -1.41 15.31
C ARG A 218 0.25 -1.12 15.31
N VAL A 219 -0.52 -1.80 16.17
CA VAL A 219 -1.95 -1.53 16.35
C VAL A 219 -2.15 -0.09 16.82
N ARG A 220 -1.41 0.36 17.84
CA ARG A 220 -1.43 1.74 18.32
C ARG A 220 -1.12 2.73 17.19
N GLN A 221 -0.10 2.49 16.38
CA GLN A 221 0.25 3.38 15.26
C GLN A 221 -0.90 3.53 14.24
N GLU A 222 -1.63 2.44 13.95
CA GLU A 222 -2.80 2.50 13.06
C GLU A 222 -3.96 3.26 13.73
N LEU A 223 -4.20 3.04 15.03
CA LEU A 223 -5.24 3.72 15.80
C LEU A 223 -4.96 5.22 15.98
N ASP A 224 -3.73 5.62 16.30
CA ASP A 224 -3.33 7.02 16.44
C ASP A 224 -3.58 7.78 15.13
N LYS A 225 -3.20 7.18 13.99
CA LYS A 225 -3.46 7.75 12.67
C LYS A 225 -4.96 7.83 12.37
N LEU A 226 -5.73 6.81 12.74
CA LEU A 226 -7.19 6.79 12.57
C LEU A 226 -7.85 7.93 13.34
N LEU A 227 -7.53 8.09 14.63
CA LEU A 227 -8.12 9.10 15.52
C LEU A 227 -7.82 10.53 15.08
N LEU A 228 -6.68 10.76 14.44
CA LEU A 228 -6.27 12.07 13.93
C LEU A 228 -6.79 12.38 12.51
N SER A 229 -7.54 11.46 11.90
CA SER A 229 -7.97 11.61 10.50
C SER A 229 -9.30 12.35 10.36
N PRO A 230 -9.54 13.03 9.22
CA PRO A 230 -10.73 13.87 9.02
C PRO A 230 -12.08 13.15 9.17
N PHE A 231 -12.12 11.85 8.88
CA PHE A 231 -13.30 11.01 8.98
C PHE A 231 -13.17 9.94 10.07
N ALA A 232 -12.45 10.24 11.16
CA ALA A 232 -12.20 9.31 12.28
C ALA A 232 -13.46 8.54 12.73
N GLY A 233 -14.62 9.20 12.79
CA GLY A 233 -15.90 8.56 13.13
C GLY A 233 -16.24 7.37 12.22
N HIS A 234 -16.07 7.48 10.90
CA HIS A 234 -16.33 6.36 9.99
C HIS A 234 -15.37 5.18 10.22
N GLY A 235 -14.09 5.48 10.49
CA GLY A 235 -13.12 4.42 10.80
C GLY A 235 -13.40 3.72 12.12
N LEU A 236 -13.81 4.48 13.16
CA LEU A 236 -14.21 3.93 14.45
C LEU A 236 -15.47 3.08 14.37
N MET A 237 -16.39 3.40 13.46
CA MET A 237 -17.59 2.60 13.24
C MET A 237 -17.29 1.24 12.59
N LEU A 238 -16.24 1.19 11.75
CA LEU A 238 -15.80 -0.06 11.12
C LEU A 238 -14.98 -0.95 12.07
N LEU A 239 -14.30 -0.36 13.05
CA LEU A 239 -13.49 -1.05 14.05
C LEU A 239 -14.35 -1.83 15.05
#